data_AF-A0AAV0WTR3-F1
#
_entry.id   AF-A0AAV0WTR3-F1
#
_cell.length_a   1.000
_cell.length_b   1.000
_cell.length_c   1.000
_cell.angle_alpha   90.00
_cell.angle_beta   90.00
_cell.angle_gamma   90.00
#
_symmetry.space_group_name_H-M   'P 1'
#
loop_
_entity.id
_entity.type
_entity.pdbx_description
1 polymer ?
#
loop_
_entity_poly.entity_id
_entity_poly.type
_entity_poly.pdbx_seq_one_letter_code
_entity_poly.pdbx_strand_id
1 'polypeptide(L)'
;MNDITTFLNDIVPPLKTEVESNFAGDSIICLNVKFNILCDPFKHLNTEHKRFKAFHKLGTLIKPLGSVVGYRPNDSLQRGDVIIKSIPVKIYSVELEKLFRQFFEVPNVYNTFLKYSETIIENNDNLIHNFIQKINDLESRGIQICVDNQNI
;
A
#
# COMPACT_ATOMS: atom_id res chain seq x y z
N MET A 1 -0.66 -14.31 13.51
CA MET A 1 0.79 -14.53 13.68
C MET A 1 1.47 -13.73 12.59
N ASN A 2 2.44 -12.87 12.91
CA ASN A 2 3.11 -12.05 11.90
C ASN A 2 4.27 -12.86 11.34
N ASP A 3 4.03 -13.60 10.25
CA ASP A 3 4.96 -14.59 9.69
C ASP A 3 6.37 -14.03 9.46
N ILE A 4 6.48 -12.75 9.09
CA ILE A 4 7.76 -12.06 8.94
C ILE A 4 8.44 -11.85 10.28
N THR A 5 7.72 -11.38 11.31
CA THR A 5 8.31 -11.17 12.64
C THR A 5 8.73 -12.50 13.27
N THR A 6 7.92 -13.56 13.10
CA THR A 6 8.29 -14.92 13.52
C THR A 6 9.55 -15.38 12.79
N PHE A 7 9.63 -15.23 11.47
CA PHE A 7 10.83 -15.58 10.72
C PHE A 7 12.07 -14.81 11.20
N LEU A 8 11.96 -13.50 11.37
CA LEU A 8 13.06 -12.63 11.78
C LEU A 8 13.57 -12.92 13.20
N ASN A 9 12.68 -13.26 14.13
CA ASN A 9 13.04 -13.45 15.52
C ASN A 9 13.38 -14.90 15.86
N ASP A 10 12.68 -15.85 15.25
CA ASP A 10 12.74 -17.26 15.66
C ASP A 10 13.57 -18.11 14.71
N ILE A 11 13.73 -17.71 13.44
CA ILE A 11 14.44 -18.49 12.41
C ILE A 11 15.81 -17.90 12.08
N VAL A 12 15.91 -16.58 11.89
CA VAL A 12 17.18 -15.93 11.51
C VAL A 12 18.29 -16.10 12.56
N PRO A 13 18.05 -15.96 13.88
CA PRO A 13 19.14 -16.07 14.87
C PRO A 13 19.72 -17.48 15.03
N PRO A 14 18.91 -18.57 15.11
CA PRO A 14 19.45 -19.93 15.11
C PRO A 14 20.24 -20.26 13.83
N LEU A 15 19.70 -19.87 12.67
CA LEU A 15 20.37 -20.08 11.38
C LEU A 15 21.72 -19.36 11.34
N LYS A 16 21.79 -18.13 11.84
CA LYS A 16 23.04 -17.37 11.94
C LYS A 16 24.07 -18.12 12.79
N THR A 17 23.66 -18.59 13.96
CA THR A 17 24.53 -19.31 14.91
C THR A 17 25.10 -20.58 14.28
N GLU A 18 24.25 -21.35 13.59
CA GLU A 18 24.67 -22.58 12.90
C GLU A 18 25.63 -22.30 11.75
N VAL A 19 25.35 -21.28 10.94
CA VAL A 19 26.24 -20.90 9.84
C VAL A 19 27.58 -20.39 10.40
N GLU A 20 27.59 -19.53 11.41
CA GLU A 20 28.83 -19.03 12.03
C GLU A 20 29.74 -20.15 12.57
N SER A 21 29.16 -21.23 13.11
CA SER A 21 29.91 -22.40 13.59
C SER A 21 30.73 -23.13 12.50
N ASN A 22 30.41 -22.90 11.22
CA ASN A 22 31.05 -23.56 10.08
C ASN A 22 32.13 -22.70 9.38
N PHE A 23 32.36 -21.45 9.83
CA PHE A 23 33.34 -20.53 9.24
C PHE A 23 34.32 -20.00 10.29
N ALA A 24 35.54 -19.63 9.87
CA ALA A 24 36.56 -19.03 10.73
C ALA A 24 37.19 -17.79 10.08
N GLY A 25 37.69 -16.87 10.92
CA GLY A 25 38.44 -15.69 10.51
C GLY A 25 37.61 -14.63 9.78
N ASP A 26 38.20 -13.96 8.80
CA ASP A 26 37.60 -12.83 8.05
C ASP A 26 36.26 -13.17 7.36
N SER A 27 36.01 -14.45 7.12
CA SER A 27 34.75 -14.97 6.56
C SER A 27 33.55 -14.67 7.46
N ILE A 28 33.74 -14.66 8.79
CA ILE A 28 32.66 -14.39 9.78
C ILE A 28 32.21 -12.93 9.69
N ILE A 29 33.13 -12.00 9.41
CA ILE A 29 32.81 -10.56 9.31
C ILE A 29 31.93 -10.32 8.08
N CYS A 30 32.31 -10.88 6.93
CA CYS A 30 31.50 -10.83 5.71
C CYS A 30 30.13 -11.50 5.89
N LEU A 31 30.06 -12.60 6.63
CA LEU A 31 28.82 -13.31 6.93
C LEU A 31 27.88 -12.46 7.79
N ASN A 32 28.42 -11.82 8.83
CA ASN A 32 27.67 -10.92 9.70
C ASN A 32 27.03 -9.76 8.95
N VAL A 33 27.75 -9.16 7.99
CA VAL A 33 27.19 -8.11 7.13
C VAL A 33 25.99 -8.60 6.31
N LYS A 34 26.05 -9.84 5.78
CA LYS A 34 24.94 -10.43 5.02
C LYS A 34 23.75 -10.77 5.90
N PHE A 35 23.97 -11.29 7.11
CA PHE A 35 22.89 -11.56 8.07
C PHE A 35 22.23 -10.28 8.58
N ASN A 36 22.96 -9.18 8.71
CA ASN A 36 22.37 -7.89 9.09
C ASN A 36 21.34 -7.38 8.06
N ILE A 37 21.45 -7.76 6.78
CA ILE A 37 20.44 -7.45 5.77
C ILE A 37 19.16 -8.24 6.05
N LEU A 38 19.27 -9.48 6.54
CA LEU A 38 18.13 -10.31 6.89
C LEU A 38 17.42 -9.78 8.13
N CYS A 39 18.11 -9.15 9.08
CA CYS A 39 17.50 -8.55 10.27
C CYS A 39 16.63 -7.32 9.96
N ASP A 40 16.92 -6.59 8.88
CA ASP A 40 16.11 -5.45 8.41
C ASP A 40 15.97 -5.49 6.89
N PRO A 41 15.14 -6.42 6.35
CA PRO A 41 15.05 -6.66 4.92
C PRO A 41 14.47 -5.46 4.16
N PHE A 42 13.75 -4.58 4.86
CA PHE A 42 13.08 -3.42 4.28
C PHE A 42 13.81 -2.09 4.51
N LYS A 43 15.01 -2.10 5.10
CA LYS A 43 15.84 -0.89 5.32
C LYS A 43 16.00 -0.03 4.07
N HIS A 44 16.17 -0.68 2.93
CA HIS A 44 16.34 -0.04 1.63
C HIS A 44 15.03 0.57 1.08
N LEU A 45 13.88 0.34 1.71
CA LEU A 45 12.55 0.85 1.37
C LEU A 45 12.03 1.88 2.39
N ASN A 46 12.93 2.51 3.15
CA ASN A 46 12.57 3.42 4.23
C ASN A 46 11.79 4.68 3.80
N THR A 47 11.95 5.13 2.55
CA THR A 47 11.18 6.27 2.03
C THR A 47 10.07 5.82 1.10
N GLU A 48 9.02 6.63 1.02
CA GLU A 48 7.90 6.41 0.10
C GLU A 48 8.37 6.31 -1.35
N HIS A 49 9.27 7.19 -1.77
CA HIS A 49 9.87 7.14 -3.11
C HIS A 49 10.52 5.78 -3.40
N LYS A 50 11.27 5.22 -2.44
CA LYS A 50 11.92 3.91 -2.61
C LYS A 50 10.89 2.77 -2.65
N ARG A 51 9.83 2.83 -1.84
CA ARG A 51 8.71 1.87 -1.90
C ARG A 51 8.01 1.90 -3.25
N PHE A 52 7.62 3.06 -3.74
CA PHE A 52 6.99 3.18 -5.05
C PHE A 52 7.90 2.70 -6.18
N LYS A 53 9.20 3.01 -6.11
CA LYS A 53 10.17 2.50 -7.08
C LYS A 53 10.26 0.97 -7.05
N ALA A 54 10.21 0.36 -5.87
CA ALA A 54 10.20 -1.10 -5.73
C ALA A 54 8.92 -1.71 -6.28
N PHE A 55 7.74 -1.21 -5.90
CA PHE A 55 6.45 -1.69 -6.43
C PHE A 55 6.34 -1.51 -7.95
N HIS A 56 6.88 -0.42 -8.50
CA HIS A 56 6.96 -0.23 -9.95
C HIS A 56 7.83 -1.28 -10.62
N LYS A 57 8.99 -1.63 -10.05
CA LYS A 57 9.87 -2.68 -10.58
C LYS A 57 9.24 -4.07 -10.51
N LEU A 58 8.47 -4.34 -9.47
CA LEU A 58 7.78 -5.60 -9.23
C LEU A 58 6.47 -5.75 -10.03
N GLY A 59 6.02 -4.69 -10.71
CA GLY A 59 4.74 -4.70 -11.43
C GLY A 59 3.50 -4.69 -10.55
N THR A 60 3.66 -4.46 -9.23
CA THR A 60 2.56 -4.44 -8.25
C THR A 60 2.01 -3.04 -8.00
N LEU A 61 2.64 -2.01 -8.56
CA LEU A 61 2.13 -0.64 -8.46
C LEU A 61 0.97 -0.41 -9.44
N ILE A 62 -0.25 -0.31 -8.92
CA ILE A 62 -1.40 0.20 -9.69
C ILE A 62 -1.32 1.73 -9.71
N LYS A 63 -1.08 2.31 -10.89
CA LYS A 63 -1.08 3.76 -11.07
C LYS A 63 -2.52 4.26 -11.23
N PRO A 64 -2.90 5.36 -10.55
CA PRO A 64 -4.17 6.02 -10.82
C PRO A 64 -4.24 6.53 -12.26
N LEU A 65 -5.42 6.41 -12.86
CA LEU A 65 -5.75 6.95 -14.16
C LEU A 65 -6.25 8.38 -13.97
N GLY A 66 -5.55 9.32 -14.60
CA GLY A 66 -5.89 10.73 -14.55
C GLY A 66 -6.83 11.12 -15.68
N SER A 67 -7.97 11.72 -15.35
CA SER A 67 -8.94 12.25 -16.32
C SER A 67 -9.13 13.74 -16.11
N VAL A 68 -9.18 14.51 -17.20
CA VAL A 68 -9.45 15.96 -17.15
C VAL A 68 -10.95 16.16 -16.98
N VAL A 69 -11.37 16.81 -15.90
CA VAL A 69 -12.78 17.11 -15.61
C VAL A 69 -13.17 18.53 -15.92
N GLY A 70 -12.19 19.39 -16.14
CA GLY A 70 -12.44 20.79 -16.45
C GLY A 70 -11.15 21.57 -16.47
N TYR A 71 -11.29 22.88 -16.49
CA TYR A 71 -10.17 23.80 -16.50
C TYR A 71 -10.42 24.92 -15.50
N ARG A 72 -9.35 25.34 -14.82
CA ARG A 72 -9.39 26.50 -13.92
C ARG A 72 -8.50 27.61 -14.48
N PRO A 73 -8.89 28.89 -14.32
CA PRO A 73 -8.00 29.99 -14.60
C PRO A 73 -6.83 29.95 -13.60
N ASN A 74 -5.63 30.18 -14.10
CA ASN A 74 -4.43 30.35 -13.30
C ASN A 74 -3.73 31.62 -13.74
N ASP A 75 -3.84 32.63 -12.88
CA ASP A 75 -3.27 33.93 -13.14
C ASP A 75 -1.80 33.87 -12.76
N SER A 76 -0.94 34.25 -13.70
CA SER A 76 0.48 34.40 -13.43
C SER A 76 0.94 35.77 -13.88
N LEU A 77 1.64 36.46 -12.99
CA LEU A 77 2.27 37.73 -13.33
C LEU A 77 3.55 37.42 -14.11
N GLN A 78 3.62 37.82 -15.37
CA GLN A 78 4.81 37.67 -16.19
C GLN A 78 5.20 39.04 -16.74
N ARG A 79 6.35 39.57 -16.30
CA ARG A 79 6.91 40.86 -16.75
C ARG A 79 5.95 42.06 -16.63
N GLY A 80 5.13 42.08 -15.58
CA GLY A 80 4.18 43.17 -15.32
C GLY A 80 2.80 42.97 -15.93
N ASP A 81 2.65 42.03 -16.87
CA ASP A 81 1.37 41.66 -17.45
C ASP A 81 0.73 40.48 -16.68
N VAL A 82 -0.59 40.56 -16.48
CA VAL A 82 -1.39 39.46 -15.94
C VAL A 82 -1.76 38.52 -17.10
N ILE A 83 -1.14 37.35 -17.13
CA ILE A 83 -1.48 36.31 -18.12
C ILE A 83 -2.37 35.28 -17.44
N ILE A 84 -3.64 35.22 -17.87
CA ILE A 84 -4.60 34.21 -17.45
C ILE A 84 -4.39 32.97 -18.33
N LYS A 85 -3.89 31.88 -17.75
CA LYS A 85 -3.76 30.59 -18.45
C LYS A 85 -4.75 29.58 -17.90
N SER A 86 -5.43 28.89 -18.80
CA SER A 86 -6.33 27.80 -18.44
C SER A 86 -5.51 26.55 -18.09
N ILE A 87 -5.62 26.04 -16.87
CA ILE A 87 -4.94 24.83 -16.41
C ILE A 87 -5.95 23.70 -16.24
N PRO A 88 -5.71 22.50 -16.82
CA PRO A 88 -6.60 21.36 -16.66
C PRO A 88 -6.67 20.90 -15.20
N VAL A 89 -7.89 20.78 -14.70
CA VAL A 89 -8.20 20.11 -13.42
C VAL A 89 -8.32 18.63 -13.70
N LYS A 90 -7.50 17.83 -13.01
CA LYS A 90 -7.47 16.38 -13.16
C LYS A 90 -8.09 15.71 -11.93
N ILE A 91 -8.95 14.73 -12.16
CA ILE A 91 -9.30 13.72 -11.15
C ILE A 91 -8.44 12.49 -11.39
N TYR A 92 -8.25 11.69 -10.35
CA TYR A 92 -7.54 10.42 -10.44
C TYR A 92 -8.45 9.33 -9.90
N SER A 93 -8.63 8.27 -10.68
CA SER A 93 -9.38 7.08 -10.27
C SER A 93 -8.51 5.83 -10.41
N VAL A 94 -8.85 4.80 -9.65
CA VAL A 94 -8.24 3.47 -9.78
C VAL A 94 -9.38 2.47 -9.95
N GLU A 95 -9.23 1.55 -10.90
CA GLU A 95 -10.20 0.48 -11.09
C GLU A 95 -10.17 -0.46 -9.88
N LEU A 96 -11.31 -0.51 -9.18
CA LEU A 96 -11.44 -1.26 -7.94
C LEU A 96 -11.25 -2.77 -8.16
N GLU A 97 -11.65 -3.30 -9.32
CA GLU A 97 -11.42 -4.69 -9.71
C GLU A 97 -9.92 -5.03 -9.69
N LYS A 98 -9.07 -4.17 -10.29
CA LYS A 98 -7.61 -4.36 -10.31
C LYS A 98 -7.02 -4.35 -8.91
N LEU A 99 -7.49 -3.43 -8.06
CA LEU A 99 -7.08 -3.35 -6.65
C LEU A 99 -7.45 -4.61 -5.88
N PHE A 100 -8.71 -5.05 -5.96
CA PHE A 100 -9.17 -6.22 -5.22
C PHE A 100 -8.53 -7.50 -5.72
N ARG A 101 -8.33 -7.65 -7.03
CA ARG A 101 -7.59 -8.79 -7.58
C ARG A 101 -6.20 -8.89 -6.95
N GLN A 102 -5.40 -7.82 -7.01
CA GLN A 102 -4.06 -7.84 -6.41
C GLN A 102 -4.09 -8.03 -4.89
N PHE A 103 -5.07 -7.45 -4.20
CA PHE A 103 -5.21 -7.59 -2.76
C PHE A 103 -5.54 -9.03 -2.34
N PHE A 104 -6.48 -9.69 -3.03
CA PHE A 104 -6.90 -11.05 -2.72
C PHE A 104 -5.96 -12.13 -3.26
N GLU A 105 -5.10 -11.80 -4.24
CA GLU A 105 -3.99 -12.66 -4.67
C GLU A 105 -2.90 -12.82 -3.60
N VAL A 106 -2.86 -11.94 -2.59
CA VAL A 106 -1.94 -12.10 -1.47
C VAL A 106 -2.30 -13.36 -0.67
N PRO A 107 -1.34 -14.26 -0.39
CA PRO A 107 -1.60 -15.50 0.34
C PRO A 107 -2.36 -15.26 1.64
N ASN A 108 -3.38 -16.09 1.88
CA ASN A 108 -4.25 -16.07 3.05
C ASN A 108 -5.15 -14.83 3.21
N VAL A 109 -4.99 -13.76 2.43
CA VAL A 109 -5.79 -12.54 2.57
C VAL A 109 -7.26 -12.79 2.25
N TYR A 110 -7.56 -13.50 1.16
CA TYR A 110 -8.94 -13.84 0.81
C TYR A 110 -9.63 -14.66 1.91
N ASN A 111 -8.97 -15.70 2.42
CA ASN A 111 -9.53 -16.54 3.48
C ASN A 111 -9.73 -15.77 4.78
N THR A 112 -8.78 -14.88 5.14
CA THR A 112 -8.92 -14.01 6.31
C THR A 112 -10.07 -13.03 6.13
N PHE A 113 -10.24 -12.47 4.93
CA PHE A 113 -11.36 -11.59 4.61
C PHE A 113 -12.70 -12.30 4.75
N LEU A 114 -12.83 -13.52 4.20
CA LEU A 114 -14.05 -14.32 4.32
C LEU A 114 -14.40 -14.61 5.78
N LYS A 115 -13.45 -15.11 6.57
CA LYS A 115 -13.66 -15.37 8.01
C LYS A 115 -14.09 -14.12 8.76
N TYR A 116 -13.45 -12.99 8.47
CA TYR A 116 -13.85 -11.71 9.07
C TYR A 116 -15.26 -11.32 8.65
N SER A 117 -15.61 -11.46 7.37
CA SER A 117 -16.95 -11.14 6.88
C SER A 117 -18.03 -12.01 7.52
N GLU A 118 -17.80 -13.31 7.67
CA GLU A 118 -18.68 -14.25 8.38
C GLU A 118 -18.88 -13.80 9.83
N THR A 119 -17.80 -13.48 10.54
CA THR A 119 -17.91 -12.99 11.93
C THR A 119 -18.68 -11.68 12.05
N ILE A 120 -18.63 -10.79 11.05
CA ILE A 120 -19.42 -9.56 11.09
C ILE A 120 -20.89 -9.87 10.83
N ILE A 121 -21.18 -10.72 9.84
CA ILE A 121 -22.56 -11.11 9.47
C ILE A 121 -23.24 -11.81 10.64
N GLU A 122 -22.54 -12.71 11.32
CA GLU A 122 -23.07 -13.45 12.46
C GLU A 122 -23.26 -12.58 13.71
N ASN A 123 -22.49 -11.50 13.88
CA ASN A 123 -22.49 -10.68 15.10
C ASN A 123 -23.13 -9.29 14.95
N ASN A 124 -23.59 -8.89 13.75
CA ASN A 124 -24.18 -7.56 13.54
C ASN A 124 -25.48 -7.60 12.71
N ASP A 125 -26.61 -7.43 13.39
CA ASP A 125 -27.89 -7.05 12.77
C ASP A 125 -27.82 -5.67 12.05
N ASN A 126 -26.76 -4.88 12.27
CA ASN A 126 -26.60 -3.49 11.79
C ASN A 126 -25.35 -3.26 10.91
N LEU A 127 -25.00 -4.23 10.07
CA LEU A 127 -23.92 -4.12 9.07
C LEU A 127 -23.98 -2.84 8.22
N ILE A 128 -25.18 -2.46 7.79
CA ILE A 128 -25.42 -1.25 6.99
C ILE A 128 -25.07 0.02 7.77
N HIS A 129 -25.41 0.06 9.07
CA HIS A 129 -25.11 1.22 9.92
C HIS A 129 -23.60 1.44 10.08
N ASN A 130 -22.86 0.36 10.33
CA ASN A 130 -21.39 0.39 10.43
C ASN A 130 -20.72 0.82 9.12
N PHE A 131 -21.27 0.38 7.99
CA PHE A 131 -20.76 0.76 6.67
C PHE A 131 -21.00 2.24 6.37
N ILE A 132 -22.23 2.74 6.60
CA ILE A 132 -22.57 4.16 6.45
C ILE A 132 -21.71 5.03 7.38
N GLN A 133 -21.50 4.60 8.62
CA GLN A 133 -20.69 5.35 9.58
C GLN A 133 -19.22 5.46 9.12
N LYS A 134 -18.65 4.39 8.54
CA LYS A 134 -17.30 4.41 7.97
C LYS A 134 -17.20 5.28 6.71
N ILE A 135 -18.22 5.28 5.86
CA ILE A 135 -18.26 6.20 4.70
C ILE A 135 -18.26 7.65 5.20
N ASN A 136 -19.11 7.99 6.16
CA ASN A 136 -19.19 9.34 6.71
C ASN A 136 -17.85 9.78 7.36
N ASP A 137 -17.15 8.87 8.04
CA ASP A 137 -15.81 9.15 8.58
C ASP A 137 -14.80 9.47 7.47
N LEU A 138 -14.81 8.70 6.38
CA LEU A 138 -13.92 8.94 5.24
C LEU A 138 -14.24 10.25 4.52
N GLU A 139 -15.52 10.58 4.35
CA GLU A 139 -15.95 11.87 3.79
C GLU A 139 -15.54 13.04 4.67
N SER A 140 -15.64 12.91 5.99
CA SER A 140 -15.16 13.94 6.94
C SER A 140 -13.67 14.24 6.82
N ARG A 141 -12.90 13.27 6.31
CA ARG A 141 -11.45 13.37 6.05
C ARG A 141 -11.13 13.84 4.63
N GLY A 142 -12.15 14.26 3.88
CA GLY A 142 -12.02 14.78 2.51
C GLY A 142 -11.93 13.69 1.44
N ILE A 143 -12.22 12.44 1.76
CA ILE A 143 -12.25 11.33 0.80
C ILE A 143 -13.70 11.13 0.36
N GLN A 144 -14.03 11.61 -0.84
CA GLN A 144 -15.37 11.47 -1.39
C GLN A 144 -15.55 10.07 -2.02
N ILE A 145 -16.55 9.32 -1.57
CA ILE A 145 -16.86 7.98 -2.07
C ILE A 145 -18.19 8.06 -2.83
N CYS A 146 -18.13 7.94 -4.15
CA CYS A 146 -19.32 7.89 -5.00
C CYS A 146 -19.62 6.43 -5.36
N VAL A 147 -20.84 5.98 -5.06
CA VAL A 147 -21.35 4.67 -5.49
C VAL A 147 -22.26 4.91 -6.70
N ASP A 148 -21.78 4.57 -7.89
CA ASP A 148 -22.58 4.67 -9.12
C ASP A 148 -23.50 3.44 -9.25
N ASN A 149 -24.79 3.64 -9.02
CA ASN A 149 -25.85 2.63 -9.14
C ASN A 149 -26.24 2.34 -10.61
N GLN A 150 -25.28 2.16 -11.51
CA GLN A 150 -25.61 1.95 -12.94
C GLN A 150 -25.96 0.51 -13.32
N ASN A 151 -25.98 -0.47 -12.42
CA ASN A 151 -26.47 -1.83 -12.70
C ASN A 151 -27.00 -2.54 -11.45
N ILE A 152 -28.26 -2.32 -11.11
CA ILE A 152 -29.09 -3.30 -10.38
C ILE A 152 -30.28 -3.64 -11.26
#